data_AF-A0A3P6Q2J7-F1
#
_entry.id   AF-A0A3P6Q2J7-F1
#
_cell.length_a   1.000
_cell.length_b   1.000
_cell.length_c   1.000
_cell.angle_alpha   90.00
_cell.angle_beta   90.00
_cell.angle_gamma   90.00
#
_symmetry.space_group_name_H-M   'P 1'
#
loop_
_entity.id
_entity.type
_entity.pdbx_description
1 polymer ?
#
loop_
_entity_poly.entity_id
_entity_poly.type
_entity_poly.pdbx_seq_one_letter_code
_entity_poly.pdbx_strand_id
1 'polypeptide(L)'
;MEVVGWKMVETVTIHITRNKNLCFTVPELDGLLTSRFVSTIEGTVCEEISIDETVEDVCRIGKSAYLESLSGGCRTLVGNLILDQNAPSQDLWKLYNVTRIYGCLHISNTSLQNFAPLWKLVDIYTLEANNSALIVDSNPRLKSIYLNKIDRFISYLPVRVSENPSLRLSGEDCDLYQTSARSEFLKNNVDCTGHQKSAIMCGDIHWLATLVSVVLQSVMTYGM
;
A
#
# COMPACT_ATOMS: atom_id res chain seq x y z
N MET A 1 25.84 -14.88 -39.80
CA MET A 1 25.12 -13.65 -39.41
C MET A 1 24.25 -14.05 -38.23
N GLU A 2 24.78 -13.91 -37.02
CA GLU A 2 24.07 -14.32 -35.80
C GLU A 2 23.12 -13.20 -35.39
N VAL A 3 21.84 -13.55 -35.24
CA VAL A 3 20.82 -12.65 -34.72
C VAL A 3 21.05 -12.55 -33.21
N VAL A 4 21.48 -11.38 -32.74
CA VAL A 4 21.58 -11.08 -31.31
C VAL A 4 20.16 -10.99 -30.76
N GLY A 5 19.69 -12.09 -30.18
CA GLY A 5 18.42 -12.15 -29.48
C GLY A 5 18.53 -11.45 -28.13
N TRP A 6 17.88 -10.29 -27.99
CA TRP A 6 17.66 -9.69 -26.69
C TRP A 6 16.68 -10.58 -25.92
N LYS A 7 17.21 -11.40 -25.01
CA LYS A 7 16.37 -12.11 -24.05
C LYS A 7 15.88 -11.07 -23.04
N MET A 8 14.57 -10.84 -23.02
CA MET A 8 13.89 -9.99 -22.05
C MET A 8 14.42 -10.31 -20.64
N VAL A 9 14.82 -9.27 -19.91
CA VAL A 9 15.26 -9.37 -18.52
C VAL A 9 14.12 -10.02 -17.73
N GLU A 10 14.37 -11.19 -17.15
CA GLU A 10 13.46 -11.78 -16.18
C GLU A 10 13.27 -10.78 -15.04
N THR A 11 12.05 -10.29 -14.85
CA THR A 11 11.73 -9.35 -13.78
C THR A 11 11.97 -10.06 -12.45
N VAL A 12 13.06 -9.70 -11.76
CA VAL A 12 13.37 -10.24 -10.44
C VAL A 12 12.29 -9.77 -9.47
N THR A 13 11.58 -10.71 -8.85
CA THR A 13 10.59 -10.42 -7.81
C THR A 13 11.09 -11.02 -6.49
N ILE A 14 11.08 -10.22 -5.44
CA ILE A 14 11.54 -10.57 -4.10
C ILE A 14 10.32 -10.90 -3.25
N HIS A 15 10.30 -12.13 -2.73
CA HIS A 15 9.32 -12.61 -1.77
C HIS A 15 10.04 -12.94 -0.46
N ILE A 16 9.73 -12.20 0.61
CA ILE A 16 10.21 -12.51 1.96
C ILE A 16 9.07 -13.23 2.66
N THR A 17 9.15 -14.55 2.79
CA THR A 17 8.07 -15.39 3.36
C THR A 17 8.62 -16.40 4.36
N ARG A 18 7.75 -16.91 5.24
CA ARG A 18 8.03 -17.93 6.27
C ARG A 18 8.98 -17.51 7.38
N ASN A 19 9.06 -16.22 7.69
CA ASN A 19 9.92 -15.69 8.75
C ASN A 19 9.11 -15.08 9.90
N LYS A 20 8.43 -15.92 10.69
CA LYS A 20 7.54 -15.45 11.77
C LYS A 20 8.24 -14.68 12.90
N ASN A 21 9.54 -14.86 13.06
CA ASN A 21 10.35 -14.18 14.07
C ASN A 21 11.07 -12.95 13.51
N LEU A 22 10.95 -12.69 12.19
CA LEU A 22 11.54 -11.52 11.58
C LEU A 22 10.67 -10.31 11.90
N CYS A 23 11.25 -9.35 12.61
CA CYS A 23 10.66 -8.04 12.77
C CYS A 23 11.45 -7.04 11.92
N PHE A 24 10.77 -6.01 11.44
CA PHE A 24 11.36 -4.89 10.73
C PHE A 24 11.04 -3.59 11.46
N THR A 25 12.01 -2.72 11.59
CA THR A 25 11.78 -1.34 12.01
C THR A 25 11.08 -0.56 10.89
N VAL A 26 10.44 0.56 11.24
CA VAL A 26 9.81 1.45 10.24
C VAL A 26 10.83 1.93 9.19
N PRO A 27 12.04 2.40 9.56
CA PRO A 27 13.06 2.79 8.57
C PRO A 27 13.52 1.66 7.65
N GLU A 28 13.64 0.42 8.17
CA GLU A 28 13.97 -0.74 7.34
C GLU A 28 12.87 -1.03 6.32
N LEU A 29 11.60 -0.94 6.74
CA LEU A 29 10.48 -1.11 5.83
C LEU A 29 10.42 0.01 4.79
N ASP A 30 10.62 1.26 5.19
CA ASP A 30 10.66 2.38 4.25
C ASP A 30 11.77 2.19 3.21
N GLY A 31 12.98 1.84 3.66
CA GLY A 31 14.11 1.55 2.79
C GLY A 31 13.86 0.36 1.86
N LEU A 32 13.43 -0.77 2.41
CA LEU A 32 13.18 -2.02 1.66
C LEU A 32 12.04 -1.85 0.65
N LEU A 33 10.96 -1.19 1.04
CA LEU A 33 9.76 -1.03 0.23
C LEU A 33 9.87 0.12 -0.78
N THR A 34 10.92 0.93 -0.78
CA THR A 34 11.24 1.76 -1.96
C THR A 34 11.46 0.92 -3.23
N SER A 35 11.88 -0.35 -3.08
CA SER A 35 12.09 -1.26 -4.19
C SER A 35 10.77 -1.78 -4.77
N ARG A 36 10.59 -1.62 -6.08
CA ARG A 36 9.47 -2.20 -6.85
C ARG A 36 9.56 -3.71 -7.01
N PHE A 37 10.72 -4.30 -6.70
CA PHE A 37 10.93 -5.74 -6.81
C PHE A 37 10.33 -6.51 -5.63
N VAL A 38 10.06 -5.87 -4.49
CA VAL A 38 9.42 -6.53 -3.34
C VAL A 38 7.92 -6.62 -3.60
N SER A 39 7.41 -7.85 -3.74
CA SER A 39 5.99 -8.11 -3.93
C SER A 39 5.30 -8.75 -2.73
N THR A 40 6.08 -9.32 -1.81
CA THR A 40 5.54 -9.97 -0.60
C THR A 40 6.55 -9.88 0.52
N ILE A 41 6.06 -9.55 1.71
CA ILE A 41 6.84 -9.49 2.94
C ILE A 41 6.00 -10.08 4.06
N GLU A 42 6.58 -11.02 4.80
CA GLU A 42 6.00 -11.63 6.00
C GLU A 42 6.94 -11.38 7.18
N GLY A 43 6.35 -10.96 8.30
CA GLY A 43 7.07 -10.61 9.52
C GLY A 43 6.20 -9.75 10.44
N THR A 44 6.83 -8.99 11.32
CA THR A 44 6.17 -8.00 12.18
C THR A 44 6.89 -6.67 12.11
N VAL A 45 6.25 -5.59 12.59
CA VAL A 45 6.96 -4.35 12.86
C VAL A 45 7.55 -4.42 14.26
N CYS A 46 8.85 -4.17 14.43
CA CYS A 46 9.50 -4.22 15.75
C CYS A 46 8.86 -3.20 16.72
N GLU A 47 8.78 -3.54 18.01
CA GLU A 47 8.21 -2.69 19.06
C GLU A 47 9.15 -1.59 19.55
N GLU A 48 10.44 -1.68 19.26
CA GLU A 48 11.44 -0.74 19.75
C GLU A 48 11.29 0.63 19.09
N ILE A 49 11.08 1.65 19.92
CA ILE A 49 11.09 3.06 19.52
C ILE A 49 12.56 3.45 19.36
N SER A 50 13.07 3.39 18.12
CA SER A 50 14.34 4.05 17.84
C SER A 50 14.19 5.55 18.10
N ILE A 51 15.24 6.21 18.60
CA ILE A 51 15.23 7.65 18.95
C ILE A 51 14.84 8.52 17.72
N ASP A 52 14.96 7.96 16.51
CA ASP A 52 14.62 8.59 15.21
C ASP A 52 13.12 8.55 14.85
N GLU A 53 12.28 7.73 15.52
CA GLU A 53 10.83 7.70 15.22
C GLU A 53 10.10 9.00 15.57
N THR A 54 10.73 9.86 16.36
CA THR A 54 10.22 11.20 16.70
C THR A 54 10.28 12.19 15.52
N VAL A 55 11.02 11.87 14.45
CA VAL A 55 11.22 12.75 13.29
C VAL A 55 10.19 12.51 12.17
N GLU A 56 9.51 11.36 12.14
CA GLU A 56 8.61 10.96 11.05
C GLU A 56 7.12 10.85 11.38
N ASP A 57 6.65 11.48 12.47
CA ASP A 57 5.23 11.49 12.88
C ASP A 57 4.61 10.06 12.88
N VAL A 58 5.36 9.06 13.37
CA VAL A 58 4.94 7.65 13.42
C VAL A 58 3.99 7.42 14.59
N CYS A 59 2.82 6.85 14.31
CA CYS A 59 1.83 6.50 15.32
C CYS A 59 1.62 4.99 15.39
N ARG A 60 2.03 4.41 16.52
CA ARG A 60 1.82 2.99 16.83
C ARG A 60 0.49 2.82 17.55
N ILE A 61 -0.48 2.20 16.88
CA ILE A 61 -1.86 2.04 17.37
C ILE A 61 -2.12 0.63 17.95
N GLY A 62 -1.06 -0.12 18.25
CA GLY A 62 -1.15 -1.52 18.67
C GLY A 62 -1.56 -2.45 17.53
N LYS A 63 -2.16 -3.59 17.86
CA LYS A 63 -2.59 -4.57 16.84
C LYS A 63 -3.73 -4.03 15.98
N SER A 64 -4.74 -3.46 16.61
CA SER A 64 -5.89 -2.86 15.93
C SER A 64 -6.45 -1.71 16.76
N ALA A 65 -6.89 -0.65 16.10
CA ALA A 65 -7.53 0.49 16.76
C ALA A 65 -8.62 1.12 15.90
N TYR A 66 -9.48 1.89 16.55
CA TYR A 66 -10.54 2.68 15.92
C TYR A 66 -10.12 4.14 15.73
N LEU A 67 -10.82 4.88 14.89
CA LEU A 67 -10.52 6.29 14.61
C LEU A 67 -10.50 7.19 15.87
N GLU A 68 -11.37 6.90 16.83
CA GLU A 68 -11.49 7.67 18.08
C GLU A 68 -10.18 7.66 18.88
N SER A 69 -9.51 6.51 18.93
CA SER A 69 -8.23 6.32 19.65
C SER A 69 -7.01 6.84 18.90
N LEU A 70 -7.17 7.25 17.64
CA LEU A 70 -6.06 7.78 16.85
C LEU A 70 -5.74 9.22 17.27
N SER A 71 -4.47 9.53 17.49
CA SER A 71 -3.98 10.91 17.66
C SER A 71 -3.94 11.65 16.33
N GLY A 72 -4.15 12.96 16.34
CA GLY A 72 -3.94 13.77 15.14
C GLY A 72 -2.46 13.89 14.76
N GLY A 73 -2.18 14.18 13.49
CA GLY A 73 -0.82 14.53 13.02
C GLY A 73 0.00 13.36 12.47
N CYS A 74 -0.46 12.11 12.63
CA CYS A 74 0.25 10.93 12.15
C CYS A 74 0.50 10.98 10.64
N ARG A 75 1.74 10.70 10.24
CA ARG A 75 2.13 10.48 8.83
C ARG A 75 2.16 9.00 8.50
N THR A 76 2.72 8.19 9.40
CA THR A 76 2.82 6.74 9.27
C THR A 76 2.04 6.07 10.41
N LEU A 77 1.14 5.15 10.07
CA LEU A 77 0.45 4.32 11.05
C LEU A 77 1.08 2.93 11.11
N VAL A 78 1.28 2.42 12.32
CA VAL A 78 1.70 1.02 12.57
C VAL A 78 0.62 0.32 13.36
N GLY A 79 -0.03 -0.66 12.74
CA GLY A 79 -1.20 -1.38 13.26
C GLY A 79 -2.40 -1.33 12.31
N ASN A 80 -3.44 -2.10 12.64
CA ASN A 80 -4.65 -2.16 11.83
C ASN A 80 -5.63 -1.03 12.22
N LEU A 81 -6.05 -0.22 11.26
CA LEU A 81 -7.03 0.85 11.48
C LEU A 81 -8.42 0.40 11.04
N ILE A 82 -9.40 0.55 11.94
CA ILE A 82 -10.81 0.22 11.69
C ILE A 82 -11.63 1.51 11.68
N LEU A 83 -12.33 1.75 10.57
CA LEU A 83 -13.38 2.76 10.45
C LEU A 83 -14.72 2.02 10.37
N ASP A 84 -15.53 2.16 11.42
CA ASP A 84 -16.84 1.50 11.51
C ASP A 84 -18.00 2.52 11.63
N GLN A 85 -19.21 2.06 11.93
CA GLN A 85 -20.37 2.92 12.15
C GLN A 85 -20.20 3.93 13.29
N ASN A 86 -19.25 3.71 14.21
CA ASN A 86 -18.99 4.59 15.34
C ASN A 86 -17.98 5.69 14.98
N ALA A 87 -17.31 5.61 13.82
CA ALA A 87 -16.32 6.59 13.40
C ALA A 87 -16.96 8.01 13.30
N PRO A 88 -16.58 8.95 14.19
CA PRO A 88 -17.20 10.27 14.20
C PRO A 88 -16.72 11.07 12.99
N SER A 89 -17.64 11.72 12.28
CA SER A 89 -17.27 12.55 11.12
C SER A 89 -16.31 13.69 11.50
N GLN A 90 -16.41 14.21 12.72
CA GLN A 90 -15.52 15.23 13.26
C GLN A 90 -14.10 14.75 13.56
N ASP A 91 -13.83 13.44 13.51
CA ASP A 91 -12.50 12.87 13.80
C ASP A 91 -11.74 12.48 12.53
N LEU A 92 -12.39 12.55 11.35
CA LEU A 92 -11.78 12.17 10.08
C LEU A 92 -10.54 13.00 9.72
N TRP A 93 -10.39 14.20 10.27
CA TRP A 93 -9.20 15.05 10.07
C TRP A 93 -7.91 14.40 10.58
N LYS A 94 -8.00 13.46 11.54
CA LYS A 94 -6.84 12.70 12.02
C LYS A 94 -6.14 11.92 10.91
N LEU A 95 -6.86 11.61 9.82
CA LEU A 95 -6.37 10.86 8.67
C LEU A 95 -5.73 11.75 7.59
N TYR A 96 -5.91 13.08 7.64
CA TYR A 96 -5.53 13.99 6.56
C TYR A 96 -4.02 14.05 6.28
N ASN A 97 -3.21 13.63 7.25
CA ASN A 97 -1.75 13.59 7.13
C ASN A 97 -1.20 12.19 6.88
N VAL A 98 -2.01 11.14 6.99
CA VAL A 98 -1.57 9.76 6.85
C VAL A 98 -1.18 9.51 5.40
N THR A 99 0.08 9.16 5.18
CA THR A 99 0.64 8.79 3.88
C THR A 99 0.90 7.29 3.77
N ARG A 100 1.16 6.62 4.89
CA ARG A 100 1.52 5.21 4.92
C ARG A 100 0.88 4.47 6.08
N ILE A 101 0.48 3.22 5.83
CA ILE A 101 -0.04 2.32 6.85
C ILE A 101 0.73 0.99 6.77
N TYR A 102 1.40 0.64 7.86
CA TYR A 102 1.93 -0.70 8.11
C TYR A 102 0.91 -1.50 8.91
N GLY A 103 -0.03 -2.10 8.18
CA GLY A 103 -1.17 -2.86 8.69
C GLY A 103 -2.29 -2.97 7.65
N CYS A 104 -3.49 -3.25 8.13
CA CYS A 104 -4.73 -3.27 7.36
C CYS A 104 -5.53 -1.99 7.62
N LEU A 105 -6.13 -1.45 6.56
CA LEU A 105 -7.21 -0.47 6.65
C LEU A 105 -8.55 -1.16 6.40
N HIS A 106 -9.40 -1.25 7.41
CA HIS A 106 -10.74 -1.84 7.32
C HIS A 106 -11.81 -0.77 7.48
N ILE A 107 -12.60 -0.56 6.43
CA ILE A 107 -13.67 0.43 6.38
C ILE A 107 -15.00 -0.31 6.18
N SER A 108 -15.79 -0.44 7.24
CA SER A 108 -17.05 -1.19 7.19
C SER A 108 -18.21 -0.46 7.85
N ASN A 109 -19.43 -0.63 7.33
CA ASN A 109 -20.65 -0.08 7.95
C ASN A 109 -20.60 1.44 8.24
N THR A 110 -19.76 2.20 7.54
CA THR A 110 -19.58 3.63 7.79
C THR A 110 -20.67 4.46 7.11
N SER A 111 -20.80 5.70 7.57
CA SER A 111 -21.62 6.72 6.91
C SER A 111 -20.85 7.52 5.84
N LEU A 112 -19.59 7.15 5.55
CA LEU A 112 -18.73 7.84 4.60
C LEU A 112 -19.33 7.83 3.20
N GLN A 113 -19.20 8.96 2.51
CA GLN A 113 -19.58 9.07 1.10
C GLN A 113 -18.39 8.88 0.16
N ASN A 114 -17.17 9.14 0.65
CA ASN A 114 -15.93 9.01 -0.10
C ASN A 114 -14.71 8.90 0.82
N PHE A 115 -13.54 8.66 0.22
CA PHE A 115 -12.25 8.58 0.91
C PHE A 115 -11.46 9.90 0.92
N ALA A 116 -12.11 11.06 0.79
CA ALA A 116 -11.44 12.36 0.87
C ALA A 116 -10.57 12.56 2.14
N PRO A 117 -10.92 12.00 3.33
CA PRO A 117 -10.03 12.07 4.48
C PRO A 117 -8.66 11.39 4.30
N LEU A 118 -8.54 10.47 3.34
CA LEU A 118 -7.34 9.69 3.06
C LEU A 118 -6.58 10.24 1.83
N TRP A 119 -6.80 11.50 1.45
CA TRP A 119 -6.24 12.09 0.22
C TRP A 119 -4.70 12.13 0.13
N LYS A 120 -3.99 11.94 1.25
CA LYS A 120 -2.52 11.82 1.27
C LYS A 120 -2.03 10.38 1.25
N LEU A 121 -2.90 9.39 1.37
CA LEU A 121 -2.52 7.99 1.48
C LEU A 121 -1.85 7.52 0.19
N VAL A 122 -0.63 7.02 0.31
CA VAL A 122 0.21 6.54 -0.79
C VAL A 122 0.34 5.03 -0.75
N ASP A 123 0.57 4.48 0.45
CA ASP A 123 0.95 3.09 0.61
C ASP A 123 0.18 2.41 1.75
N ILE A 124 -0.20 1.15 1.53
CA ILE A 124 -0.67 0.26 2.61
C ILE A 124 0.03 -1.09 2.49
N TYR A 125 0.69 -1.51 3.57
CA TYR A 125 1.49 -2.72 3.61
C TYR A 125 1.08 -3.55 4.81
N THR A 126 0.65 -4.79 4.59
CA THR A 126 0.46 -5.76 5.67
C THR A 126 1.52 -6.86 5.55
N LEU A 127 2.16 -7.13 6.69
CA LEU A 127 3.12 -8.22 6.83
C LEU A 127 2.43 -9.52 7.32
N GLU A 128 1.13 -9.45 7.64
CA GLU A 128 0.34 -10.59 8.09
C GLU A 128 -0.19 -11.39 6.88
N ALA A 129 0.18 -12.66 6.79
CA ALA A 129 -0.18 -13.54 5.67
C ALA A 129 -1.70 -13.80 5.54
N ASN A 130 -2.47 -13.60 6.60
CA ASN A 130 -3.92 -13.82 6.64
C ASN A 130 -4.75 -12.53 6.54
N ASN A 131 -4.12 -11.39 6.26
CA ASN A 131 -4.82 -10.12 6.11
C ASN A 131 -4.67 -9.56 4.69
N SER A 132 -5.66 -8.74 4.31
CA SER A 132 -5.57 -7.85 3.17
C SER A 132 -5.05 -6.49 3.63
N ALA A 133 -4.39 -5.74 2.75
CA ALA A 133 -3.98 -4.36 3.04
C ALA A 133 -5.20 -3.42 3.15
N LEU A 134 -6.26 -3.67 2.37
CA LEU A 134 -7.46 -2.83 2.35
C LEU A 134 -8.71 -3.69 2.23
N ILE A 135 -9.65 -3.47 3.15
CA ILE A 135 -10.98 -4.06 3.15
C ILE A 135 -12.01 -2.94 3.24
N VAL A 136 -12.91 -2.87 2.26
CA VAL A 136 -14.00 -1.88 2.20
C VAL A 136 -15.30 -2.62 1.99
N ASP A 137 -16.10 -2.76 3.05
CA ASP A 137 -17.33 -3.54 2.96
C ASP A 137 -18.56 -2.90 3.59
N SER A 138 -19.74 -3.23 3.08
CA SER A 138 -21.00 -2.91 3.77
C SER A 138 -21.23 -1.41 4.02
N ASN A 139 -20.70 -0.50 3.19
CA ASN A 139 -20.89 0.95 3.35
C ASN A 139 -22.03 1.44 2.44
N PRO A 140 -23.27 1.61 2.94
CA PRO A 140 -24.44 1.88 2.10
C PRO A 140 -24.41 3.25 1.41
N ARG A 141 -23.67 4.22 1.97
CA ARG A 141 -23.60 5.60 1.47
C ARG A 141 -22.33 5.91 0.68
N LEU A 142 -21.39 4.97 0.60
CA LEU A 142 -20.12 5.15 -0.09
C LEU A 142 -20.36 5.23 -1.60
N LYS A 143 -19.94 6.33 -2.22
CA LYS A 143 -20.16 6.62 -3.64
C LYS A 143 -18.88 6.54 -4.47
N SER A 144 -17.74 6.81 -3.85
CA SER A 144 -16.41 6.80 -4.49
C SER A 144 -15.36 6.34 -3.49
N ILE A 145 -14.35 5.61 -3.98
CA ILE A 145 -13.17 5.21 -3.19
C ILE A 145 -11.88 5.80 -3.77
N TYR A 146 -11.98 6.78 -4.65
CA TYR A 146 -10.83 7.31 -5.37
C TYR A 146 -9.76 7.85 -4.41
N LEU A 147 -8.52 7.39 -4.58
CA LEU A 147 -7.33 7.77 -3.83
C LEU A 147 -6.24 8.23 -4.80
N ASN A 148 -6.19 9.52 -5.12
CA ASN A 148 -5.34 10.06 -6.17
C ASN A 148 -3.82 9.87 -5.98
N LYS A 149 -3.37 9.52 -4.77
CA LYS A 149 -1.95 9.33 -4.45
C LYS A 149 -1.57 7.88 -4.19
N ILE A 150 -2.52 6.96 -4.21
CA ILE A 150 -2.20 5.57 -3.93
C ILE A 150 -1.27 5.04 -5.01
N ASP A 151 -0.20 4.39 -4.57
CA ASP A 151 0.85 3.88 -5.42
C ASP A 151 0.99 2.36 -5.25
N ARG A 152 0.85 1.87 -4.01
CA ARG A 152 1.01 0.42 -3.79
C ARG A 152 0.25 -0.12 -2.59
N PHE A 153 -0.29 -1.32 -2.78
CA PHE A 153 -0.66 -2.20 -1.69
C PHE A 153 0.21 -3.45 -1.72
N ILE A 154 0.74 -3.86 -0.57
CA ILE A 154 1.37 -5.18 -0.41
C ILE A 154 0.61 -5.95 0.64
N SER A 155 0.02 -7.06 0.21
CA SER A 155 -0.68 -8.01 1.06
C SER A 155 -0.70 -9.37 0.40
N TYR A 156 -0.77 -10.43 1.20
CA TYR A 156 -0.93 -11.79 0.69
C TYR A 156 -2.34 -12.01 0.12
N LEU A 157 -3.36 -11.57 0.87
CA LEU A 157 -4.75 -11.53 0.42
C LEU A 157 -5.00 -10.33 -0.49
N PRO A 158 -5.96 -10.42 -1.43
CA PRO A 158 -6.24 -9.31 -2.33
C PRO A 158 -6.92 -8.16 -1.59
N VAL A 159 -6.78 -6.94 -2.08
CA VAL A 159 -7.63 -5.80 -1.69
C VAL A 159 -9.08 -6.19 -1.95
N ARG A 160 -9.97 -5.94 -1.00
CA ARG A 160 -11.39 -6.33 -1.11
C ARG A 160 -12.27 -5.11 -0.99
N VAL A 161 -13.13 -4.92 -1.98
CA VAL A 161 -14.15 -3.87 -1.98
C VAL A 161 -15.48 -4.53 -2.34
N SER A 162 -16.38 -4.66 -1.38
CA SER A 162 -17.61 -5.43 -1.60
C SER A 162 -18.82 -4.93 -0.85
N GLU A 163 -20.02 -5.20 -1.34
CA GLU A 163 -21.26 -4.91 -0.61
C GLU A 163 -21.47 -3.41 -0.33
N ASN A 164 -21.01 -2.54 -1.23
CA ASN A 164 -21.23 -1.09 -1.18
C ASN A 164 -22.26 -0.69 -2.26
N PRO A 165 -23.58 -0.71 -1.97
CA PRO A 165 -24.64 -0.60 -2.98
C PRO A 165 -24.73 0.76 -3.67
N SER A 166 -24.11 1.80 -3.12
CA SER A 166 -24.03 3.13 -3.75
C SER A 166 -22.71 3.37 -4.50
N LEU A 167 -21.72 2.48 -4.35
CA LEU A 167 -20.37 2.69 -4.86
C LEU A 167 -20.30 2.36 -6.35
N ARG A 168 -19.89 3.36 -7.14
CA ARG A 168 -19.71 3.22 -8.59
C ARG A 168 -18.23 3.37 -8.92
N LEU A 169 -17.57 2.28 -9.26
CA LEU A 169 -16.18 2.30 -9.69
C LEU A 169 -16.10 2.79 -11.14
N SER A 170 -15.28 3.82 -11.37
CA SER A 170 -14.92 4.29 -12.71
C SER A 170 -13.81 3.42 -13.31
N GLY A 171 -13.55 3.58 -14.62
CA GLY A 171 -12.40 2.92 -15.25
C GLY A 171 -11.06 3.33 -14.62
N GLU A 172 -10.94 4.62 -14.24
CA GLU A 172 -9.75 5.13 -13.55
C GLU A 172 -9.57 4.50 -12.16
N ASP A 173 -10.66 4.33 -11.39
CA ASP A 173 -10.60 3.60 -10.13
C ASP A 173 -10.09 2.17 -10.35
N CYS A 174 -10.65 1.47 -11.35
CA CYS A 174 -10.26 0.10 -11.65
C CYS A 174 -8.79 -0.03 -12.05
N ASP A 175 -8.33 0.82 -12.96
CA ASP A 175 -6.94 0.81 -13.40
C ASP A 175 -5.98 1.12 -12.23
N LEU A 176 -6.33 2.10 -11.39
CA LEU A 176 -5.56 2.45 -10.19
C LEU A 176 -5.40 1.27 -9.22
N TYR A 177 -6.50 0.63 -8.83
CA TYR A 177 -6.45 -0.46 -7.85
C TYR A 177 -5.86 -1.76 -8.42
N GLN A 178 -6.01 -2.02 -9.72
CA GLN A 178 -5.48 -3.23 -10.34
C GLN A 178 -3.99 -3.12 -10.71
N THR A 179 -3.49 -1.92 -10.95
CA THR A 179 -2.05 -1.66 -11.11
C THR A 179 -1.34 -1.64 -9.75
N SER A 180 -2.01 -1.16 -8.70
CA SER A 180 -1.43 -1.07 -7.35
C SER A 180 -1.47 -2.38 -6.56
N ALA A 181 -2.38 -3.32 -6.89
CA ALA A 181 -2.58 -4.56 -6.13
C ALA A 181 -3.36 -5.64 -6.89
N ARG A 182 -3.38 -6.86 -6.33
CA ARG A 182 -4.44 -7.83 -6.63
C ARG A 182 -5.70 -7.40 -5.88
N SER A 183 -6.81 -7.22 -6.60
CA SER A 183 -8.03 -6.62 -6.06
C SER A 183 -9.28 -7.40 -6.45
N GLU A 184 -10.25 -7.49 -5.54
CA GLU A 184 -11.55 -8.15 -5.69
C GLU A 184 -12.68 -7.15 -5.45
N PHE A 185 -13.54 -6.97 -6.46
CA PHE A 185 -14.70 -6.08 -6.42
C PHE A 185 -15.97 -6.90 -6.59
N LEU A 186 -16.85 -6.91 -5.59
CA LEU A 186 -18.02 -7.78 -5.58
C LEU A 186 -19.24 -7.10 -4.96
N LYS A 187 -20.38 -7.13 -5.65
CA LYS A 187 -21.67 -6.63 -5.13
C LYS A 187 -21.64 -5.14 -4.80
N ASN A 188 -20.88 -4.34 -5.54
CA ASN A 188 -21.02 -2.88 -5.53
C ASN A 188 -22.05 -2.44 -6.58
N ASN A 189 -22.39 -1.15 -6.66
CA ASN A 189 -23.29 -0.65 -7.72
C ASN A 189 -22.68 -0.87 -9.11
N VAL A 190 -21.39 -0.58 -9.24
CA VAL A 190 -20.59 -0.87 -10.42
C VAL A 190 -19.26 -1.44 -9.95
N ASP A 191 -19.02 -2.71 -10.30
CA ASP A 191 -17.77 -3.42 -10.06
C ASP A 191 -16.79 -3.24 -11.23
N CYS A 192 -15.50 -3.43 -10.96
CA CYS A 192 -14.48 -3.54 -11.99
C CYS A 192 -14.64 -4.87 -12.75
N THR A 193 -15.39 -4.84 -13.86
CA THR A 193 -15.56 -6.00 -14.75
C THR A 193 -14.65 -5.86 -15.96
N GLY A 194 -13.97 -6.93 -16.37
CA GLY A 194 -13.29 -7.00 -17.67
C GLY A 194 -11.88 -6.40 -17.78
N HIS A 195 -11.35 -5.71 -16.77
CA HIS A 195 -9.94 -5.32 -16.75
C HIS A 195 -9.09 -6.49 -16.18
N GLN A 196 -8.74 -7.46 -17.03
CA GLN A 196 -7.59 -8.32 -16.75
C GLN A 196 -6.33 -7.54 -17.08
N LYS A 197 -5.34 -7.57 -16.19
CA LYS A 197 -4.03 -6.91 -16.27
C LYS A 197 -3.57 -6.71 -17.72
N SER A 198 -3.78 -5.51 -18.27
CA SER A 198 -2.84 -5.02 -19.27
C SER A 198 -1.61 -4.64 -18.47
N ALA A 199 -0.53 -5.40 -18.64
CA ALA A 199 0.78 -4.97 -18.18
C ALA A 199 1.06 -3.62 -18.88
N ILE A 200 0.81 -2.53 -18.16
CA ILE A 200 1.31 -1.22 -18.57
C ILE A 200 2.82 -1.34 -18.43
N MET A 201 3.50 -1.60 -19.55
CA MET A 201 4.91 -1.25 -19.66
C MET A 201 4.97 0.25 -19.40
N CYS A 202 5.59 0.66 -18.30
CA CYS A 202 5.98 2.05 -18.11
C CYS A 202 6.91 2.44 -19.27
N GLY A 203 6.35 3.11 -20.27
CA GLY A 203 7.09 3.95 -21.19
C GLY A 203 7.60 5.17 -20.41
N ASP A 204 8.90 5.21 -20.22
CA ASP A 204 9.79 6.35 -20.46
C ASP A 204 11.05 6.22 -19.60
N ILE A 205 11.90 5.29 -20.03
CA ILE A 205 13.28 5.18 -19.56
C ILE A 205 14.08 6.26 -20.28
N HIS A 206 14.22 7.43 -19.65
CA HIS A 206 15.25 8.40 -20.05
C HIS A 206 16.18 8.85 -18.92
N TRP A 207 16.03 8.33 -17.69
CA TRP A 207 16.85 8.76 -16.54
C TRP A 207 17.59 7.63 -15.80
N LEU A 208 17.46 6.36 -16.21
CA LEU A 208 18.20 5.25 -15.59
C LEU A 208 19.56 4.96 -16.24
N ALA A 209 19.92 5.64 -17.33
CA ALA A 209 21.21 5.44 -17.98
C ALA A 209 22.40 6.04 -17.23
N THR A 210 22.19 6.88 -16.21
CA THR A 210 23.28 7.61 -15.54
C THR A 210 23.69 7.05 -14.18
N LEU A 211 22.85 6.24 -13.53
CA LEU A 211 23.16 5.69 -12.19
C LEU A 211 23.93 4.37 -12.23
N VAL A 212 23.77 3.57 -13.29
CA VAL A 212 24.49 2.29 -13.44
C VAL A 212 25.98 2.51 -13.76
N SER A 213 26.35 3.65 -14.35
CA SER A 213 27.75 3.99 -14.64
C SER A 213 28.55 4.39 -13.40
N VAL A 214 27.91 5.01 -12.40
CA VAL A 214 28.61 5.53 -11.21
C VAL A 214 28.93 4.41 -10.21
N VAL A 215 28.07 3.41 -10.07
CA VAL A 215 28.29 2.32 -9.11
C VAL A 215 29.37 1.33 -9.59
N LEU A 216 29.52 1.15 -10.91
CA LEU A 216 30.53 0.24 -11.49
C LEU A 216 31.96 0.82 -11.52
N GLN A 217 32.14 2.14 -11.38
CA GLN A 217 33.48 2.74 -11.24
C GLN A 217 34.03 2.68 -9.81
N SER A 218 33.17 2.61 -8.79
CA SER A 218 33.60 2.56 -7.38
C SER A 218 34.08 1.18 -6.93
N VAL A 219 33.66 0.11 -7.61
CA VAL A 219 34.01 -1.29 -7.25
C VAL A 219 35.27 -1.78 -7.98
N MET A 220 35.70 -1.12 -9.07
CA MET A 220 36.94 -1.49 -9.78
C MET A 220 38.21 -0.75 -9.30
N THR A 221 38.11 0.15 -8.32
CA THR A 221 39.29 0.83 -7.73
C THR A 221 39.70 0.35 -6.34
N TYR A 222 38.96 -0.56 -5.71
CA TYR A 222 39.30 -1.14 -4.39
C TYR A 222 39.56 -2.66 -4.42
N GLY A 223 40.09 -3.14 -5.54
CA GLY A 223 40.43 -4.55 -5.74
C GLY A 223 41.73 -4.73 -6.51
N MET A 224 42.81 -4.06 -6.08
CA MET A 224 44.21 -4.42 -6.33
C MET A 224 45.05 -4.08 -5.11
#